data_AF-A0AAU8LZI3-F1
#
_entry.id   AF-A0AAU8LZI3-F1
#
_cell.length_a   1.000
_cell.length_b   1.000
_cell.length_c   1.000
_cell.angle_alpha   90.00
_cell.angle_beta   90.00
_cell.angle_gamma   90.00
#
_symmetry.space_group_name_H-M   'P 1'
#
loop_
_entity.id
_entity.type
_entity.pdbx_description
1 polymer ?
#
loop_
_entity_poly.entity_id
_entity_poly.type
_entity_poly.pdbx_seq_one_letter_code
_entity_poly.pdbx_strand_id
1 'polypeptide(L)'
;MHNKNIKRIVQKELKKNYPNWNRLNRKTKKEISRKVLAQVAGEYDFKQEISASSDELLGVEQQVQTKGIISLDQMADIVNESKNNNIMKLCGKSRFAKYIKDEELRFIDQLLDNEIINRLLAYEGYSPAMRDLFPHNMFRAELLKTIKYPEISYRKFCDKEYLGLDRKQNRAFIGLSLREKAIIDHTQLSKFRHSLTFVQQINITVRVLKSTPA
;
A
#
# COMPACT_ATOMS: atom_id res chain seq x y z
N MET A 1 -18.30 -23.78 -11.47
CA MET A 1 -18.61 -22.40 -11.05
C MET A 1 -19.65 -22.31 -9.92
N HIS A 2 -20.61 -23.23 -9.81
CA HIS A 2 -21.66 -23.21 -8.76
C HIS A 2 -21.11 -23.09 -7.33
N ASN A 3 -20.05 -23.81 -6.97
CA ASN A 3 -19.43 -23.68 -5.63
C ASN A 3 -18.94 -22.26 -5.32
N LYS A 4 -18.43 -21.54 -6.33
CA LYS A 4 -18.04 -20.13 -6.17
C LYS A 4 -19.27 -19.23 -6.01
N ASN A 5 -20.36 -19.54 -6.72
CA ASN A 5 -21.63 -18.83 -6.58
C ASN A 5 -22.27 -19.04 -5.20
N ILE A 6 -22.30 -20.28 -4.69
CA ILE A 6 -22.74 -20.60 -3.33
C ILE A 6 -21.91 -19.81 -2.30
N LYS A 7 -20.58 -19.83 -2.44
CA LYS A 7 -19.69 -19.05 -1.56
C LYS A 7 -20.01 -17.56 -1.59
N ARG A 8 -20.31 -17.01 -2.77
CA ARG A 8 -20.71 -15.60 -2.95
C ARG A 8 -22.03 -15.29 -2.25
N ILE A 9 -23.05 -16.14 -2.41
CA ILE A 9 -24.37 -15.98 -1.76
C ILE A 9 -24.20 -15.98 -0.23
N VAL A 10 -23.46 -16.96 0.30
CA VAL A 10 -23.13 -17.04 1.74
C VAL A 10 -22.44 -15.76 2.22
N GLN A 11 -21.48 -15.23 1.46
CA GLN A 11 -20.81 -13.97 1.83
C GLN A 11 -21.75 -12.76 1.83
N LYS A 12 -22.67 -12.67 0.86
CA LYS A 12 -23.68 -11.59 0.81
C LYS A 12 -24.64 -11.66 2.00
N GLU A 13 -25.14 -12.86 2.33
CA GLU A 13 -26.01 -13.06 3.49
C GLU A 13 -25.32 -12.76 4.81
N LEU A 14 -24.05 -13.18 4.97
CA LEU A 14 -23.28 -12.88 6.16
C LEU A 14 -23.05 -11.37 6.34
N LYS A 15 -22.74 -10.64 5.27
CA LYS A 15 -22.58 -9.17 5.32
C LYS A 15 -23.89 -8.46 5.65
N LYS A 16 -25.02 -8.93 5.11
CA LYS A 16 -26.35 -8.34 5.32
C LYS A 16 -26.85 -8.58 6.75
N ASN A 17 -26.77 -9.82 7.22
CA ASN A 17 -27.39 -10.24 8.48
C ASN A 17 -26.46 -10.06 9.70
N TYR A 18 -25.14 -9.96 9.48
CA TYR A 18 -24.15 -9.85 10.57
C TYR A 18 -23.13 -8.70 10.34
N PRO A 19 -23.56 -7.42 10.38
CA PRO A 19 -22.66 -6.28 10.17
C PRO A 19 -21.52 -6.20 11.19
N ASN A 20 -21.69 -6.74 12.40
CA ASN A 20 -20.65 -6.83 13.44
C ASN A 20 -19.84 -8.13 13.38
N TRP A 21 -19.77 -8.81 12.22
CA TRP A 21 -19.09 -10.09 12.04
C TRP A 21 -17.71 -10.14 12.69
N ASN A 22 -16.89 -9.08 12.50
CA ASN A 22 -15.52 -9.03 13.01
C ASN A 22 -15.42 -9.14 14.54
N ARG A 23 -16.44 -8.69 15.29
CA ARG A 23 -16.49 -8.70 16.76
C ARG A 23 -16.91 -10.05 17.35
N LEU A 24 -17.42 -10.97 16.54
CA LEU A 24 -17.87 -12.29 17.02
C LEU A 24 -16.69 -13.22 17.33
N ASN A 25 -16.88 -14.08 18.33
CA ASN A 25 -15.92 -15.12 18.71
C ASN A 25 -15.76 -16.17 17.58
N ARG A 26 -14.62 -16.85 17.53
CA ARG A 26 -14.30 -17.87 16.51
C ARG A 26 -15.31 -19.02 16.50
N LYS A 27 -15.77 -19.48 17.68
CA LYS A 27 -16.76 -20.56 17.81
C LYS A 27 -18.10 -20.15 17.20
N THR A 28 -18.60 -18.96 17.54
CA THR A 28 -19.89 -18.46 17.04
C THR A 28 -19.84 -18.17 15.54
N LYS A 29 -18.74 -17.60 15.03
CA LYS A 29 -18.51 -17.45 13.58
C LYS A 29 -18.64 -18.77 12.83
N LYS A 30 -18.00 -19.84 13.35
CA LYS A 30 -18.01 -21.17 12.71
C LYS A 30 -19.41 -21.80 12.70
N GLU A 31 -20.18 -21.60 13.77
CA GLU A 31 -21.54 -22.11 13.86
C GLU A 31 -22.47 -21.37 12.89
N ILE A 32 -22.43 -20.04 12.89
CA ILE A 32 -23.22 -19.22 11.98
C ILE A 32 -22.87 -19.52 10.52
N SER A 33 -21.58 -19.61 10.18
CA SER A 33 -21.18 -19.89 8.80
C SER A 33 -21.62 -21.27 8.32
N ARG A 34 -21.66 -22.28 9.22
CA ARG A 34 -22.20 -23.60 8.87
C ARG A 34 -23.71 -23.58 8.67
N LYS A 35 -24.46 -22.87 9.53
CA LYS A 35 -25.92 -22.75 9.40
C LYS A 35 -26.29 -22.09 8.08
N VAL A 36 -25.67 -20.95 7.77
CA VAL A 36 -25.88 -20.22 6.52
C VAL A 36 -25.47 -21.07 5.32
N LEU A 37 -24.33 -21.78 5.38
CA LEU A 37 -23.91 -22.65 4.28
C LEU A 37 -24.87 -23.83 4.05
N ALA A 38 -25.39 -24.45 5.12
CA ALA A 38 -26.35 -25.55 5.01
C ALA A 38 -27.68 -25.08 4.42
N GLN A 39 -28.15 -23.89 4.82
CA GLN A 39 -29.36 -23.28 4.27
C GLN A 39 -29.19 -22.97 2.78
N VAL A 40 -28.13 -22.22 2.42
CA VAL A 40 -27.87 -21.86 1.02
C VAL A 40 -27.67 -23.11 0.16
N ALA A 41 -26.93 -24.12 0.64
CA ALA A 41 -26.70 -25.35 -0.14
C ALA A 41 -27.98 -26.20 -0.30
N GLY A 42 -28.91 -26.15 0.65
CA GLY A 42 -30.19 -26.86 0.57
C GLY A 42 -31.19 -26.20 -0.37
N GLU A 43 -31.15 -24.87 -0.48
CA GLU A 43 -32.03 -24.09 -1.35
C GLU A 43 -31.44 -23.88 -2.77
N TYR A 44 -30.17 -24.23 -2.98
CA TYR A 44 -29.47 -23.96 -4.24
C TYR A 44 -29.80 -24.96 -5.34
N ASP A 45 -30.37 -24.47 -6.45
CA ASP A 45 -30.55 -25.27 -7.65
C ASP A 45 -29.25 -25.33 -8.48
N PHE A 46 -28.68 -26.52 -8.59
CA PHE A 46 -27.47 -26.77 -9.40
C PHE A 46 -27.74 -26.72 -10.91
N LYS A 47 -29.00 -26.74 -11.36
CA LYS A 47 -29.37 -26.63 -12.77
C LYS A 47 -29.48 -25.18 -13.24
N GLN A 48 -29.49 -24.21 -12.32
CA GLN A 48 -29.62 -22.80 -12.67
C GLN A 48 -28.35 -22.26 -13.35
N GLU A 49 -28.53 -21.53 -14.44
CA GLU A 49 -27.43 -20.78 -15.07
C GLU A 49 -26.92 -19.66 -14.14
N ILE A 50 -25.60 -19.55 -14.04
CA ILE A 50 -24.94 -18.60 -13.13
C ILE A 50 -24.91 -17.24 -13.81
N SER A 51 -25.77 -16.31 -13.37
CA SER A 51 -25.82 -14.92 -13.88
C SER A 51 -24.69 -14.02 -13.38
N ALA A 52 -23.92 -14.49 -12.38
CA ALA A 52 -22.80 -13.75 -11.80
C ALA A 52 -21.62 -13.68 -12.78
N SER A 53 -20.98 -12.51 -12.90
CA SER A 53 -19.76 -12.38 -13.70
C SER A 53 -18.61 -13.19 -13.10
N SER A 54 -17.62 -13.56 -13.92
CA SER A 54 -16.41 -14.26 -13.46
C SER A 54 -15.74 -13.57 -12.28
N ASP A 55 -15.76 -12.25 -12.29
CA ASP A 55 -15.03 -11.40 -11.34
C ASP A 55 -15.71 -11.42 -9.98
N GLU A 56 -17.04 -11.43 -9.99
CA GLU A 56 -17.86 -11.57 -8.80
C GLU A 56 -17.74 -12.97 -8.17
N LEU A 57 -17.61 -14.01 -9.00
CA LEU A 57 -17.38 -15.38 -8.54
C LEU A 57 -15.98 -15.56 -7.95
N LEU A 58 -15.01 -14.82 -8.45
CA LEU A 58 -13.63 -14.85 -7.97
C LEU A 58 -13.40 -13.92 -6.77
N GLY A 59 -14.34 -13.02 -6.47
CA GLY A 59 -14.20 -12.04 -5.39
C GLY A 59 -13.18 -10.94 -5.72
N VAL A 60 -12.90 -10.72 -7.00
CA VAL A 60 -11.96 -9.72 -7.51
C VAL A 60 -12.67 -8.47 -8.01
N GLU A 61 -13.95 -8.29 -7.68
CA GLU A 61 -14.80 -7.15 -8.05
C GLU A 61 -14.11 -5.78 -7.81
N GLN A 62 -13.35 -5.67 -6.71
CA GLN A 62 -12.61 -4.45 -6.35
C GLN A 62 -11.30 -4.25 -7.14
N GLN A 63 -10.74 -5.32 -7.72
CA GLN A 63 -9.55 -5.28 -8.58
C GLN A 63 -9.91 -4.93 -10.03
N VAL A 64 -11.17 -5.13 -10.42
CA VAL A 64 -11.68 -4.76 -11.76
C VAL A 64 -11.90 -3.25 -11.89
N GLN A 65 -12.00 -2.52 -10.77
CA GLN A 65 -12.05 -1.06 -10.80
C GLN A 65 -10.70 -0.49 -11.26
N THR A 66 -10.55 -0.36 -12.58
CA THR A 66 -9.43 0.27 -13.27
C THR A 66 -9.38 1.79 -13.10
N LYS A 67 -10.40 2.39 -12.47
CA LYS A 67 -10.47 3.83 -12.25
C LYS A 67 -9.29 4.29 -11.40
N GLY A 68 -8.39 5.06 -12.02
CA GLY A 68 -7.22 5.64 -11.38
C GLY A 68 -5.92 4.85 -11.57
N ILE A 69 -5.95 3.69 -12.25
CA ILE A 69 -4.71 3.02 -12.69
C ILE A 69 -4.13 3.83 -13.86
N ILE A 70 -2.88 4.25 -13.71
CA ILE A 70 -2.17 5.08 -14.66
C ILE A 70 -1.45 4.18 -15.66
N SER A 71 -1.60 4.44 -16.96
CA SER A 71 -0.85 3.71 -18.00
C SER A 71 0.63 4.08 -18.00
N LEU A 72 1.48 3.28 -18.67
CA LEU A 72 2.91 3.59 -18.77
C LEU A 72 3.16 4.94 -19.46
N ASP A 73 2.34 5.29 -20.45
CA ASP A 73 2.45 6.55 -21.19
C ASP A 73 2.04 7.73 -20.32
N GLN A 74 0.90 7.64 -19.63
CA GLN A 74 0.45 8.66 -18.69
C GLN A 74 1.44 8.86 -17.53
N MET A 75 2.07 7.77 -17.05
CA MET A 75 3.12 7.87 -16.04
C MET A 75 4.37 8.58 -16.59
N ALA A 76 4.69 8.37 -17.87
CA ALA A 76 5.77 9.08 -18.53
C ALA A 76 5.48 10.58 -18.60
N ASP A 77 4.25 10.96 -18.92
CA ASP A 77 3.80 12.35 -18.93
C ASP A 77 3.92 12.98 -17.54
N ILE A 78 3.47 12.30 -16.48
CA ILE A 78 3.62 12.76 -15.08
C ILE A 78 5.09 12.98 -14.71
N VAL A 79 5.98 12.07 -15.13
CA VAL A 79 7.43 12.19 -14.90
C VAL A 79 8.02 13.37 -15.69
N ASN A 80 7.55 13.61 -16.90
CA ASN A 80 7.99 14.73 -17.72
C ASN A 80 7.51 16.06 -17.15
N GLU A 81 6.25 16.13 -16.71
CA GLU A 81 5.68 17.26 -15.99
C GLU A 81 6.49 17.59 -14.73
N SER A 82 6.80 16.60 -13.87
CA SER A 82 7.55 16.85 -12.63
C SER A 82 8.96 17.37 -12.91
N LYS A 83 9.61 16.92 -13.99
CA LYS A 83 10.93 17.40 -14.39
C LYS A 83 10.92 18.82 -14.98
N ASN A 84 9.85 19.19 -15.68
CA ASN A 84 9.78 20.41 -16.48
C ASN A 84 9.04 21.57 -15.79
N ASN A 85 8.09 21.28 -14.88
CA ASN A 85 7.24 22.31 -14.25
C ASN A 85 7.90 23.01 -13.05
N ASN A 86 9.13 22.68 -12.71
CA ASN A 86 9.83 23.29 -11.58
C ASN A 86 10.49 24.61 -12.00
N ILE A 87 9.87 25.74 -11.61
CA ILE A 87 10.40 27.12 -11.80
C ILE A 87 11.80 27.26 -11.18
N MET A 88 12.06 26.57 -10.06
CA MET A 88 13.37 26.48 -9.43
C MET A 88 13.71 25.03 -9.10
N LYS A 89 14.82 24.51 -9.62
CA LYS A 89 15.37 23.22 -9.21
C LYS A 89 16.11 23.35 -7.88
N LEU A 90 15.37 23.50 -6.79
CA LEU A 90 15.96 23.68 -5.45
C LEU A 90 16.60 22.41 -4.88
N CYS A 91 16.39 21.24 -5.50
CA CYS A 91 16.92 19.96 -5.02
C CYS A 91 17.33 19.04 -6.19
N GLY A 92 18.47 19.31 -6.84
CA GLY A 92 18.95 18.50 -7.98
C GLY A 92 19.58 17.14 -7.60
N LYS A 93 19.99 16.97 -6.35
CA LYS A 93 20.42 15.70 -5.73
C LYS A 93 20.01 15.75 -4.27
N SER A 94 19.43 14.68 -3.74
CA SER A 94 19.13 14.56 -2.30
C SER A 94 20.39 14.98 -1.53
N ARG A 95 20.33 16.08 -0.77
CA ARG A 95 21.43 16.54 0.10
C ARG A 95 21.89 15.45 1.07
N PHE A 96 21.09 14.41 1.20
CA PHE A 96 21.27 13.26 2.07
C PHE A 96 21.86 12.04 1.37
N ALA A 97 21.99 12.03 0.03
CA ALA A 97 22.58 10.92 -0.74
C ALA A 97 24.00 10.57 -0.26
N LYS A 98 24.76 11.56 0.22
CA LYS A 98 26.10 11.34 0.80
C LYS A 98 26.14 10.46 2.04
N TYR A 99 25.02 10.32 2.74
CA TYR A 99 24.91 9.47 3.94
C TYR A 99 24.47 8.05 3.61
N ILE A 100 24.03 7.78 2.38
CA ILE A 100 23.63 6.46 1.90
C ILE A 100 24.87 5.78 1.33
N LYS A 101 25.54 4.97 2.15
CA LYS A 101 26.77 4.27 1.76
C LYS A 101 26.51 2.98 1.02
N ASP A 102 25.43 2.30 1.37
CA ASP A 102 25.02 1.04 0.77
C ASP A 102 24.59 1.22 -0.68
N GLU A 103 25.15 0.41 -1.58
CA GLU A 103 24.95 0.56 -3.02
C GLU A 103 23.53 0.21 -3.46
N GLU A 104 22.91 -0.80 -2.85
CA GLU A 104 21.53 -1.19 -3.14
C GLU A 104 20.57 -0.07 -2.75
N LEU A 105 20.74 0.49 -1.53
CA LEU A 105 19.92 1.60 -1.07
C LEU A 105 20.16 2.87 -1.89
N ARG A 106 21.39 3.10 -2.37
CA ARG A 106 21.70 4.24 -3.24
C ARG A 106 21.04 4.09 -4.60
N PHE A 107 21.04 2.90 -5.18
CA PHE A 107 20.33 2.61 -6.42
C PHE A 107 18.83 2.85 -6.27
N ILE A 108 18.23 2.36 -5.18
CA ILE A 108 16.80 2.57 -4.90
C ILE A 108 16.49 4.05 -4.67
N ASP A 109 17.31 4.79 -3.92
CA ASP A 109 17.09 6.23 -3.70
C ASP A 109 17.11 7.03 -5.02
N GLN A 110 17.94 6.63 -5.99
CA GLN A 110 17.97 7.24 -7.32
C GLN A 110 16.75 6.89 -8.17
N LEU A 111 16.20 5.69 -8.00
CA LEU A 111 15.01 5.23 -8.72
C LEU A 111 13.73 5.97 -8.26
N LEU A 112 13.69 6.31 -6.97
CA LEU A 112 12.51 6.82 -6.28
C LEU A 112 12.45 8.35 -6.25
N ASP A 113 11.49 8.92 -6.97
CA ASP A 113 11.15 10.34 -6.90
C ASP A 113 10.10 10.60 -5.81
N ASN A 114 10.47 11.35 -4.78
CA ASN A 114 9.60 11.65 -3.64
C ASN A 114 8.36 12.45 -4.01
N GLU A 115 8.45 13.36 -4.98
CA GLU A 115 7.32 14.19 -5.39
C GLU A 115 6.27 13.32 -6.08
N ILE A 116 6.72 12.45 -6.98
CA ILE A 116 5.85 11.49 -7.66
C ILE A 116 5.25 10.50 -6.65
N ILE A 117 6.06 9.94 -5.73
CA ILE A 117 5.55 9.03 -4.71
C ILE A 117 4.49 9.70 -3.84
N ASN A 118 4.71 10.96 -3.41
CA ASN A 118 3.71 11.70 -2.66
C ASN A 118 2.43 11.92 -3.47
N ARG A 119 2.54 12.28 -4.76
CA ARG A 119 1.38 12.46 -5.66
C ARG A 119 0.59 11.16 -5.82
N LEU A 120 1.27 10.01 -5.93
CA LEU A 120 0.64 8.70 -6.08
C LEU A 120 0.00 8.19 -4.79
N LEU A 121 0.60 8.48 -3.63
CA LEU A 121 0.16 7.96 -2.33
C LEU A 121 -0.73 8.92 -1.52
N ALA A 122 -0.86 10.17 -1.93
CA ALA A 122 -1.76 11.13 -1.30
C ALA A 122 -3.21 10.62 -1.36
N TYR A 123 -3.91 10.72 -0.23
CA TYR A 123 -5.34 10.45 -0.16
C TYR A 123 -6.14 11.72 -0.48
N GLU A 124 -7.45 11.59 -0.75
CA GLU A 124 -8.32 12.74 -1.00
C GLU A 124 -8.39 13.67 0.21
N GLY A 125 -8.05 14.96 0.02
CA GLY A 125 -7.91 15.92 1.12
C GLY A 125 -6.54 15.92 1.82
N TYR A 126 -5.53 15.28 1.24
CA TYR A 126 -4.15 15.39 1.68
C TYR A 126 -3.63 16.83 1.50
N SER A 127 -3.27 17.50 2.61
CA SER A 127 -2.60 18.80 2.61
C SER A 127 -1.18 18.67 3.16
N PRO A 128 -0.13 18.91 2.34
CA PRO A 128 1.27 18.80 2.76
C PRO A 128 1.67 19.75 3.90
N ALA A 129 1.08 20.96 3.95
CA ALA A 129 1.53 22.05 4.82
C ALA A 129 1.34 21.78 6.33
N MET A 130 0.45 20.85 6.68
CA MET A 130 0.07 20.57 8.08
C MET A 130 0.77 19.32 8.64
N ARG A 131 1.76 18.75 7.94
CA ARG A 131 2.35 17.45 8.31
C ARG A 131 3.86 17.48 8.44
N ASP A 132 4.34 16.84 9.51
CA ASP A 132 5.77 16.58 9.73
C ASP A 132 6.29 15.39 8.90
N LEU A 133 5.41 14.46 8.54
CA LEU A 133 5.73 13.23 7.82
C LEU A 133 4.86 13.10 6.56
N PHE A 134 5.53 12.77 5.46
CA PHE A 134 4.93 12.61 4.14
C PHE A 134 4.76 11.12 3.78
N PRO A 135 3.87 10.80 2.81
CA PRO A 135 3.69 9.43 2.35
C PRO A 135 4.99 8.75 1.89
N HIS A 136 5.88 9.46 1.20
CA HIS A 136 7.17 8.90 0.79
C HIS A 136 8.05 8.46 1.98
N ASN A 137 7.97 9.12 3.13
CA ASN A 137 8.72 8.71 4.32
C ASN A 137 8.24 7.35 4.82
N MET A 138 6.92 7.15 4.89
CA MET A 138 6.32 5.87 5.30
C MET A 138 6.65 4.76 4.30
N PHE A 139 6.57 5.07 3.00
CA PHE A 139 6.91 4.15 1.93
C PHE A 139 8.39 3.73 1.98
N ARG A 140 9.31 4.68 2.10
CA ARG A 140 10.75 4.40 2.19
C ARG A 140 11.12 3.67 3.48
N ALA A 141 10.44 3.94 4.59
CA ALA A 141 10.62 3.18 5.83
C ALA A 141 10.17 1.72 5.68
N GLU A 142 9.05 1.47 5.00
CA GLU A 142 8.62 0.11 4.66
C GLU A 142 9.65 -0.60 3.78
N LEU A 143 10.16 0.06 2.73
CA LEU A 143 11.20 -0.50 1.86
C LEU A 143 12.49 -0.81 2.62
N LEU A 144 12.95 0.09 3.48
CA LEU A 144 14.16 -0.13 4.26
C LEU A 144 14.00 -1.35 5.18
N LYS A 145 12.84 -1.46 5.82
CA LYS A 145 12.50 -2.58 6.70
C LYS A 145 12.48 -3.90 5.91
N THR A 146 11.84 -3.93 4.75
CA THR A 146 11.73 -5.17 3.96
C THR A 146 13.08 -5.62 3.38
N ILE A 147 13.94 -4.67 2.98
CA ILE A 147 15.22 -4.98 2.35
C ILE A 147 16.29 -5.33 3.39
N LYS A 148 16.47 -4.49 4.42
CA LYS A 148 17.61 -4.61 5.36
C LYS A 148 17.23 -5.27 6.69
N TYR A 149 15.96 -5.27 7.07
CA TYR A 149 15.52 -5.70 8.40
C TYR A 149 14.24 -6.58 8.36
N PRO A 150 14.16 -7.59 7.48
CA PRO A 150 12.92 -8.34 7.27
C PRO A 150 12.44 -9.06 8.53
N GLU A 151 13.38 -9.61 9.31
CA GLU A 151 13.16 -10.38 10.53
C GLU A 151 12.75 -9.52 11.73
N ILE A 152 12.92 -8.20 11.64
CA ILE A 152 12.70 -7.30 12.76
C ILE A 152 11.22 -6.91 12.83
N SER A 153 10.68 -6.95 14.04
CA SER A 153 9.31 -6.48 14.28
C SER A 153 9.20 -4.96 14.03
N TYR A 154 8.04 -4.49 13.57
CA TYR A 154 7.83 -3.06 13.30
C TYR A 154 8.04 -2.17 14.53
N ARG A 155 7.70 -2.66 15.72
CA ARG A 155 7.94 -1.93 16.98
C ARG A 155 9.43 -1.67 17.16
N LYS A 156 10.23 -2.73 17.10
CA LYS A 156 11.69 -2.64 17.26
C LYS A 156 12.34 -1.84 16.12
N PHE A 157 11.89 -2.01 14.88
CA PHE A 157 12.40 -1.24 13.75
C PHE A 157 12.13 0.27 13.88
N CYS A 158 10.96 0.65 14.43
CA CYS A 158 10.61 2.05 14.66
C CYS A 158 11.31 2.67 15.88
N ASP A 159 12.14 1.92 16.62
CA ASP A 159 12.87 2.45 17.76
C ASP A 159 14.16 3.19 17.36
N LYS A 160 14.76 3.87 18.35
CA LYS A 160 16.02 4.60 18.21
C LYS A 160 17.18 3.72 17.75
N GLU A 161 17.12 2.40 17.97
CA GLU A 161 18.15 1.45 17.54
C GLU A 161 18.35 1.47 16.01
N TYR A 162 17.27 1.67 15.24
CA TYR A 162 17.30 1.66 13.77
C TYR A 162 16.99 3.02 13.15
N LEU A 163 16.19 3.87 13.81
CA LEU A 163 15.81 5.20 13.32
C LEU A 163 16.41 6.36 14.15
N GLY A 164 17.29 6.09 15.11
CA GLY A 164 17.93 7.12 15.94
C GLY A 164 18.90 8.02 15.15
N LEU A 165 19.32 9.13 15.78
CA LEU A 165 20.21 10.13 15.16
C LEU A 165 21.57 9.55 14.72
N ASP A 166 22.04 8.49 15.39
CA ASP A 166 23.26 7.79 15.04
C ASP A 166 23.12 6.99 13.73
N ARG A 167 21.90 6.61 13.37
CA ARG A 167 21.57 5.86 12.14
C ARG A 167 21.33 6.80 10.96
N LYS A 168 22.34 7.62 10.64
CA LYS A 168 22.25 8.65 9.59
C LYS A 168 21.88 8.10 8.21
N GLN A 169 22.37 6.91 7.86
CA GLN A 169 22.02 6.25 6.59
C GLN A 169 20.53 5.91 6.50
N ASN A 170 19.97 5.28 7.53
CA ASN A 170 18.55 4.90 7.57
C ASN A 170 17.66 6.14 7.52
N ARG A 171 18.00 7.17 8.29
CA ARG A 171 17.28 8.46 8.30
C ARG A 171 17.36 9.16 6.94
N ALA A 172 18.54 9.18 6.33
CA ALA A 172 18.75 9.76 5.01
C ALA A 172 17.94 9.05 3.92
N PHE A 173 17.95 7.72 3.91
CA PHE A 173 17.17 6.93 2.95
C PHE A 173 15.66 7.18 3.09
N ILE A 174 15.15 7.23 4.32
CA ILE A 174 13.74 7.50 4.60
C ILE A 174 13.35 8.94 4.27
N GLY A 175 14.29 9.87 4.29
CA GLY A 175 14.04 11.31 4.16
C GLY A 175 13.67 11.98 5.48
N LEU A 176 14.08 11.40 6.63
CA LEU A 176 13.93 12.03 7.94
C LEU A 176 15.03 13.06 8.19
N SER A 177 14.72 14.09 8.99
CA SER A 177 15.68 15.08 9.44
C SER A 177 16.88 14.45 10.14
N LEU A 178 18.10 14.84 9.78
CA LEU A 178 19.32 14.34 10.44
C LEU A 178 19.63 15.06 11.76
N ARG A 179 18.90 16.13 12.09
CA ARG A 179 19.11 16.94 13.28
C ARG A 179 18.03 16.69 14.33
N GLU A 180 16.78 16.59 13.88
CA GLU A 180 15.64 16.41 14.77
C GLU A 180 15.41 14.94 15.10
N LYS A 181 14.90 14.67 16.30
CA LYS A 181 14.60 13.32 16.79
C LYS A 181 13.23 12.79 16.31
N ALA A 182 12.66 13.38 15.25
CA ALA A 182 11.42 12.88 14.67
C ALA A 182 11.61 11.44 14.18
N ILE A 183 10.75 10.54 14.62
CA ILE A 183 10.78 9.11 14.28
C ILE A 183 9.37 8.69 13.88
N ILE A 184 9.28 7.77 12.93
CA ILE A 184 8.02 7.17 12.51
C ILE A 184 7.58 6.19 13.57
N ASP A 185 6.38 6.35 14.11
CA ASP A 185 5.81 5.38 15.04
C ASP A 185 5.31 4.12 14.29
N HIS A 186 5.45 2.96 14.91
CA HIS A 186 5.01 1.68 14.38
C HIS A 186 3.50 1.67 14.07
N THR A 187 2.69 2.41 14.84
CA THR A 187 1.25 2.52 14.55
C THR A 187 0.99 3.31 13.28
N GLN A 188 1.78 4.35 13.00
CA GLN A 188 1.69 5.14 11.77
C GLN A 188 2.08 4.29 10.57
N LEU A 189 3.18 3.54 10.67
CA LEU A 189 3.62 2.64 9.60
C LEU A 189 2.61 1.52 9.35
N SER A 190 2.06 0.93 10.41
CA SER A 190 1.00 -0.08 10.30
C SER A 190 -0.26 0.48 9.64
N LYS A 191 -0.72 1.67 10.06
CA LYS A 191 -1.86 2.36 9.44
C LYS A 191 -1.60 2.66 7.97
N PHE A 192 -0.41 3.14 7.63
CA PHE A 192 -0.01 3.39 6.25
C PHE A 192 -0.15 2.12 5.39
N ARG A 193 0.40 0.99 5.84
CA ARG A 193 0.29 -0.30 5.12
C ARG A 193 -1.16 -0.74 4.91
N HIS A 194 -2.02 -0.57 5.91
CA HIS A 194 -3.44 -0.92 5.80
C HIS A 194 -4.23 0.07 4.93
N SER A 195 -3.75 1.31 4.77
CA SER A 195 -4.42 2.34 3.98
C SER A 195 -4.08 2.31 2.49
N LEU A 196 -3.02 1.58 2.10
CA LEU A 196 -2.60 1.49 0.70
C LEU A 196 -3.64 0.75 -0.15
N THR A 197 -4.25 1.47 -1.09
CA THR A 197 -5.22 0.88 -2.02
C THR A 197 -4.50 0.07 -3.10
N PHE A 198 -5.24 -0.86 -3.72
CA PHE A 198 -4.72 -1.64 -4.85
C PHE A 198 -4.23 -0.73 -6.00
N VAL A 199 -4.99 0.31 -6.33
CA VAL A 199 -4.63 1.29 -7.38
C VAL A 199 -3.30 1.99 -7.06
N GLN A 200 -3.11 2.42 -5.81
CA GLN A 200 -1.86 3.04 -5.38
C GLN A 200 -0.66 2.09 -5.51
N GLN A 201 -0.84 0.82 -5.12
CA GLN A 201 0.20 -0.19 -5.25
C GLN A 201 0.58 -0.42 -6.72
N ILE A 202 -0.40 -0.57 -7.60
CA ILE A 202 -0.17 -0.74 -9.04
C ILE A 202 0.53 0.49 -9.63
N ASN A 203 0.09 1.70 -9.30
CA ASN A 203 0.70 2.92 -9.84
C ASN A 203 2.17 3.08 -9.40
N ILE A 204 2.52 2.68 -8.18
CA ILE A 204 3.92 2.61 -7.74
C ILE A 204 4.69 1.60 -8.58
N THR A 205 4.14 0.40 -8.81
CA THR A 205 4.77 -0.62 -9.64
C THR A 205 5.00 -0.12 -11.07
N VAL A 206 4.00 0.53 -11.68
CA VAL A 206 4.13 1.17 -13.01
C VAL A 206 5.26 2.20 -13.02
N ARG A 207 5.36 3.05 -11.99
CA ARG A 207 6.43 4.05 -11.86
C ARG A 207 7.82 3.42 -11.71
N VAL A 208 7.93 2.32 -10.96
CA VAL A 208 9.19 1.57 -10.81
C VAL A 208 9.58 0.96 -12.16
N LEU A 209 8.66 0.26 -12.83
CA LEU A 209 8.91 -0.35 -14.14
C LEU A 209 9.32 0.66 -15.20
N LYS A 210 8.68 1.84 -15.25
CA LYS A 210 9.01 2.87 -16.24
C LYS A 210 10.40 3.48 -16.04
N SER A 211 10.96 3.39 -14.83
CA SER A 211 12.26 4.00 -14.50
C SER A 211 13.45 3.05 -14.65
N THR A 212 13.19 1.78 -14.96
CA THR A 212 14.24 0.85 -15.36
C THR A 212 14.51 1.05 -16.86
N PRO A 213 15.73 1.46 -17.27
CA PRO A 213 16.10 1.40 -18.69
C PRO A 213 16.14 -0.07 -19.11
N ALA A 214 15.58 -0.35 -20.29
CA ALA A 214 15.64 -1.67 -20.94
C ALA A 214 17.07 -1.99 -21.40
#